data_AF-A0A972RJK3-F1
#
_entry.id   AF-A0A972RJK3-F1
#
_cell.length_a   1.000
_cell.length_b   1.000
_cell.length_c   1.000
_cell.angle_alpha   90.00
_cell.angle_beta   90.00
_cell.angle_gamma   90.00
#
_symmetry.space_group_name_H-M   'P 1'
#
loop_
_entity.id
_entity.type
_entity.pdbx_description
1 polymer ?
#
loop_
_entity_poly.entity_id
_entity_poly.type
_entity_poly.pdbx_seq_one_letter_code
_entity_poly.pdbx_strand_id
1 'polypeptide(L)'
;MAYELELLEAKIPEPFNGSLKLGINHSGKQAATLDLTWTKENFTAQFNGFGPGMPEPAHPTHFIKAAIDAINTNKQSPNESVENVFARLSPSFEI
;
A
#
# COMPACT_ATOMS: atom_id res chain seq x y z
N MET A 1 -9.56 -10.27 -9.28
CA MET A 1 -8.17 -10.56 -9.73
C MET A 1 -7.23 -9.93 -8.73
N ALA A 2 -6.11 -10.59 -8.38
CA ALA A 2 -5.23 -10.05 -7.34
C ALA A 2 -4.27 -8.98 -7.88
N TYR A 3 -4.20 -7.86 -7.17
CA TYR A 3 -3.14 -6.86 -7.27
C TYR A 3 -2.02 -7.19 -6.31
N GLU A 4 -0.78 -7.06 -6.75
CA GLU A 4 0.40 -7.23 -5.91
C GLU A 4 0.91 -5.87 -5.45
N LEU A 5 1.34 -5.78 -4.20
CA LEU A 5 2.00 -4.60 -3.67
C LEU A 5 3.51 -4.74 -3.75
N GLU A 6 4.16 -3.65 -4.10
CA GLU A 6 5.61 -3.50 -4.05
C GLU A 6 5.95 -2.33 -3.15
N LEU A 7 6.91 -2.51 -2.23
CA LEU A 7 7.42 -1.42 -1.42
C LEU A 7 8.48 -0.66 -2.22
N LEU A 8 8.14 0.56 -2.64
CA LEU A 8 9.04 1.42 -3.41
C LEU A 8 9.90 2.28 -2.48
N GLU A 9 9.30 2.80 -1.41
CA GLU A 9 9.99 3.64 -0.43
C GLU A 9 9.36 3.49 0.95
N ALA A 10 10.19 3.41 1.99
CA ALA A 10 9.78 3.52 3.39
C ALA A 10 10.70 4.50 4.11
N LYS A 11 10.12 5.53 4.73
CA LYS A 11 10.83 6.48 5.59
C LYS A 11 10.03 6.66 6.87
N ILE A 12 10.35 5.87 7.88
CA ILE A 12 9.60 5.83 9.15
C ILE A 12 10.58 6.10 10.31
N PRO A 13 10.97 7.38 10.54
CA PRO A 13 11.84 7.73 11.65
C PRO A 13 11.22 7.45 13.03
N GLU A 14 9.88 7.59 13.15
CA GLU A 14 9.14 7.32 14.37
C GLU A 14 7.81 6.61 14.06
N PRO A 15 7.20 5.85 15.00
CA PRO A 15 5.95 5.14 14.73
C PRO A 15 4.79 6.04 14.25
N PHE A 16 4.70 7.27 14.77
CA PHE A 16 3.66 8.24 14.42
C PHE A 16 4.15 9.35 13.49
N ASN A 17 5.26 9.13 12.78
CA ASN A 17 5.78 10.05 11.79
C ASN A 17 6.52 9.27 10.71
N GLY A 18 5.94 9.20 9.51
CA GLY A 18 6.57 8.51 8.40
C GLY A 18 5.83 8.65 7.09
N SER A 19 6.47 8.14 6.06
CA SER A 19 5.90 7.99 4.73
C SER A 19 6.21 6.63 4.12
N LEU A 20 5.30 6.18 3.26
CA LEU A 20 5.40 4.96 2.48
C LEU A 20 4.97 5.26 1.06
N LYS A 21 5.72 4.71 0.10
CA LYS A 21 5.34 4.68 -1.29
C LYS A 21 5.21 3.23 -1.74
N LEU A 22 4.05 2.88 -2.28
CA LEU A 22 3.74 1.54 -2.72
C LEU A 22 3.44 1.53 -4.22
N GLY A 23 3.97 0.53 -4.93
CA GLY A 23 3.53 0.16 -6.27
C GLY A 23 2.32 -0.77 -6.19
N ILE A 24 1.32 -0.54 -7.03
CA ILE A 24 0.24 -1.49 -7.29
C ILE A 24 0.53 -2.15 -8.63
N ASN A 25 0.90 -3.43 -8.58
CA ASN A 25 1.29 -4.23 -9.71
C ASN A 25 0.16 -5.18 -10.12
N HIS A 26 0.02 -5.40 -11.43
CA HIS A 26 -0.85 -6.42 -12.00
C HIS A 26 -0.15 -7.08 -13.18
N SER A 27 -0.11 -8.41 -13.20
CA SER A 27 0.60 -9.19 -14.22
C SER A 27 2.06 -8.73 -14.44
N GLY A 28 2.77 -8.44 -13.34
CA GLY A 28 4.16 -8.00 -13.36
C GLY A 28 4.41 -6.58 -13.90
N LYS A 29 3.36 -5.77 -14.08
CA LYS A 29 3.47 -4.36 -14.47
C LYS A 29 2.85 -3.45 -13.42
N GLN A 30 3.52 -2.34 -13.12
CA GLN A 30 2.98 -1.32 -12.25
C GLN A 30 1.82 -0.58 -12.93
N ALA A 31 0.62 -0.67 -12.35
CA ALA A 31 -0.59 -0.05 -12.84
C ALA A 31 -0.87 1.31 -12.16
N ALA A 32 -0.50 1.44 -10.88
CA ALA A 32 -0.68 2.66 -10.10
C ALA A 32 0.34 2.72 -8.95
N THR A 33 0.35 3.83 -8.22
CA THR A 33 1.10 3.95 -6.96
C THR A 33 0.21 4.52 -5.86
N LEU A 34 0.57 4.24 -4.61
CA LEU A 34 -0.03 4.80 -3.41
C LEU A 34 1.06 5.53 -2.62
N ASP A 35 0.81 6.81 -2.34
CA ASP A 35 1.63 7.60 -1.43
C ASP A 35 0.87 7.73 -0.10
N LEU A 36 1.45 7.21 0.97
CA LEU A 36 0.91 7.29 2.32
C LEU A 36 1.86 8.14 3.16
N THR A 37 1.33 9.10 3.91
CA THR A 37 2.11 9.92 4.84
C THR A 37 1.31 10.13 6.11
N TRP A 38 1.97 10.06 7.26
CA TRP A 38 1.33 10.30 8.55
C TRP A 38 2.23 11.06 9.49
N THR A 39 1.61 11.89 10.30
CA THR A 39 2.20 12.57 11.45
C THR A 39 1.31 12.31 12.68
N LYS A 40 1.62 12.95 13.81
CA LYS A 40 0.78 12.88 15.01
C LYS A 40 -0.58 13.56 14.81
N GLU A 41 -0.65 14.51 13.88
CA GLU A 41 -1.81 15.36 13.63
C GLU A 41 -2.71 14.81 12.53
N ASN A 42 -2.12 14.27 11.46
CA ASN A 42 -2.89 13.90 10.27
C ASN A 42 -2.35 12.63 9.60
N PHE A 43 -3.25 11.97 8.87
CA PHE A 43 -2.93 10.92 7.93
C PHE A 43 -3.42 11.33 6.54
N THR A 44 -2.56 11.16 5.53
CA THR A 44 -2.88 11.44 4.13
C THR A 44 -2.56 10.20 3.30
N ALA A 45 -3.51 9.79 2.47
CA ALA A 45 -3.32 8.75 1.47
C ALA A 45 -3.72 9.29 0.09
N GLN A 46 -2.84 9.11 -0.89
CA GLN A 46 -3.05 9.52 -2.26
C GLN A 46 -2.87 8.33 -3.19
N PHE A 47 -3.90 8.07 -4.00
CA PHE A 47 -3.82 7.13 -5.11
C PHE A 47 -3.42 7.87 -6.38
N ASN A 48 -2.34 7.42 -7.00
CA ASN A 48 -1.81 7.97 -8.24
C ASN A 48 -1.96 6.93 -9.36
N GLY A 49 -3.04 7.04 -10.11
CA GLY A 49 -3.37 6.16 -11.22
C GLY A 49 -4.72 6.52 -11.83
N PHE A 50 -5.11 5.80 -12.88
CA PHE A 50 -6.42 5.97 -13.50
C PHE A 50 -7.33 4.80 -13.10
N GLY A 51 -8.12 4.99 -12.03
CA GLY A 51 -8.98 3.95 -11.45
C GLY A 51 -9.86 3.19 -12.47
N PRO A 52 -10.56 3.88 -13.39
CA PRO A 52 -11.32 3.22 -14.46
C PRO A 52 -10.50 2.41 -15.46
N GLY A 53 -9.19 2.69 -15.58
CA GLY A 53 -8.26 1.96 -16.44
C GLY A 53 -7.49 0.85 -15.73
N MET A 54 -7.79 0.60 -14.45
CA MET A 54 -7.24 -0.54 -13.72
C MET A 54 -7.88 -1.84 -14.25
N PRO A 55 -7.16 -2.98 -14.23
CA PRO A 55 -7.67 -4.29 -14.67
C PRO A 55 -9.02 -4.67 -14.06
N GLU A 56 -9.18 -4.40 -12.77
CA GLU A 56 -10.44 -4.43 -12.02
C GLU A 56 -10.75 -2.99 -11.54
N PRO A 57 -11.62 -2.26 -12.26
CA PRO A 57 -11.92 -0.87 -11.96
C PRO A 57 -12.55 -0.67 -10.58
N ALA A 58 -12.07 0.31 -9.83
CA ALA A 58 -12.63 0.68 -8.53
C ALA A 58 -12.50 2.18 -8.26
N HIS A 59 -13.22 2.66 -7.25
CA HIS A 59 -12.97 4.00 -6.72
C HIS A 59 -11.59 4.05 -6.02
N PRO A 60 -10.80 5.13 -6.13
CA PRO A 60 -9.47 5.24 -5.53
C PRO A 60 -9.37 4.83 -4.05
N THR A 61 -10.43 5.10 -3.27
CA THR A 61 -10.50 4.74 -1.86
C THR A 61 -10.52 3.24 -1.60
N HIS A 62 -11.04 2.43 -2.54
CA HIS A 62 -10.99 0.97 -2.43
C HIS A 62 -9.54 0.47 -2.53
N PHE A 63 -8.75 0.98 -3.48
CA PHE A 63 -7.34 0.63 -3.60
C PHE A 63 -6.55 1.02 -2.36
N ILE A 64 -6.77 2.22 -1.82
CA ILE A 64 -6.12 2.67 -0.58
C ILE A 64 -6.44 1.71 0.57
N LYS A 65 -7.73 1.43 0.80
CA LYS A 65 -8.18 0.55 1.88
C LYS A 65 -7.62 -0.87 1.73
N ALA A 66 -7.81 -1.47 0.57
CA ALA A 66 -7.43 -2.86 0.31
C ALA A 66 -5.91 -3.05 0.44
N ALA A 67 -5.10 -2.07 0.00
CA ALA A 67 -3.65 -2.13 0.16
C ALA A 67 -3.22 -2.08 1.64
N ILE A 68 -3.81 -1.16 2.42
CA ILE A 68 -3.52 -1.04 3.86
C ILE A 68 -3.94 -2.32 4.60
N ASP A 69 -5.11 -2.86 4.28
CA ASP A 69 -5.61 -4.10 4.86
C ASP A 69 -4.68 -5.27 4.54
N ALA A 70 -4.26 -5.43 3.28
CA ALA A 70 -3.34 -6.51 2.88
C ALA A 70 -2.01 -6.45 3.62
N ILE A 71 -1.44 -5.26 3.83
CA ILE A 71 -0.22 -5.11 4.65
C ILE A 71 -0.50 -5.53 6.09
N ASN A 72 -1.59 -5.04 6.70
CA ASN A 72 -1.90 -5.30 8.11
C ASN A 72 -2.26 -6.76 8.38
N THR A 73 -2.96 -7.45 7.48
CA THR A 73 -3.27 -8.88 7.60
C THR A 73 -2.01 -9.75 7.57
N ASN A 74 -0.96 -9.29 6.89
CA ASN A 74 0.32 -10.01 6.81
C ASN A 74 1.31 -9.64 7.93
N LYS A 75 0.92 -8.75 8.86
CA LYS A 75 1.71 -8.47 10.06
C LYS A 75 1.60 -9.63 11.07
N GLN A 76 2.74 -9.99 11.66
CA GLN A 76 2.82 -10.97 12.76
C GLN A 76 2.55 -10.32 14.13
N SER A 77 2.65 -9.00 14.23
CA SER A 77 2.26 -8.24 15.42
C SER A 77 1.80 -6.83 15.05
N PRO A 78 0.98 -6.15 15.87
CA PRO A 78 0.49 -4.81 15.56
C PRO A 78 1.61 -3.78 15.30
N ASN A 79 2.76 -3.96 15.95
CA ASN A 79 3.90 -3.05 15.90
C ASN A 79 4.95 -3.46 14.86
N GLU A 80 4.70 -4.51 14.07
CA GLU A 80 5.62 -4.90 13.03
C GLU A 80 5.76 -3.81 11.96
N SER A 81 7.01 -3.51 11.57
CA SER A 81 7.31 -2.56 10.52
C SER A 81 6.84 -3.09 9.16
N VAL A 82 6.44 -2.17 8.29
CA VAL A 82 6.03 -2.52 6.92
C VAL A 82 7.19 -3.15 6.16
N GLU A 83 8.41 -2.67 6.35
CA GLU A 83 9.61 -3.25 5.74
C GLU A 83 9.79 -4.75 6.07
N ASN A 84 9.51 -5.16 7.31
CA ASN A 84 9.59 -6.57 7.70
C ASN A 84 8.53 -7.43 7.03
N VAL A 85 7.33 -6.88 6.80
CA VAL A 85 6.28 -7.56 6.01
C VAL A 85 6.79 -7.80 4.59
N PHE A 86 7.28 -6.74 3.93
CA PHE A 86 7.77 -6.80 2.55
C PHE A 86 9.06 -7.62 2.37
N ALA A 87 9.89 -7.74 3.40
CA ALA A 87 11.07 -8.62 3.39
C ALA A 87 10.70 -10.10 3.37
N ARG A 88 9.50 -10.48 3.84
CA ARG A 88 9.03 -11.87 3.85
C ARG A 88 8.21 -12.24 2.62
N LEU A 89 7.39 -11.31 2.13
CA LEU A 89 6.45 -11.54 1.05
C LEU A 89 6.02 -10.22 0.41
N SER A 90 5.52 -10.30 -0.83
CA SER A 90 4.79 -9.19 -1.47
C SER A 90 3.30 -9.33 -1.17
N PRO A 91 2.68 -8.44 -0.36
CA PRO A 91 1.26 -8.55 -0.05
C PRO A 91 0.42 -8.37 -1.30
N SER A 92 -0.71 -9.04 -1.37
CA SER A 92 -1.66 -8.90 -2.48
C SER A 92 -3.06 -8.63 -1.97
N PHE A 93 -3.89 -7.97 -2.78
CA PHE A 93 -5.29 -7.71 -2.47
C PHE A 93 -6.19 -7.87 -3.70
N GLU A 94 -7.46 -8.10 -3.43
CA GLU A 94 -8.53 -8.08 -4.44
C GLU A 94 -9.45 -6.89 -4.17
N ILE A 95 -10.24 -6.51 -5.18
CA ILE A 95 -11.20 -5.40 -5.11
C ILE A 95 -12.62 -5.94 -4.97
#